data_AF-A0A2N3D7N2-F1
#
_entry.id   AF-A0A2N3D7N2-F1
#
_cell.length_a   1.000
_cell.length_b   1.000
_cell.length_c   1.000
_cell.angle_alpha   90.00
_cell.angle_beta   90.00
_cell.angle_gamma   90.00
#
_symmetry.space_group_name_H-M   'P 1'
#
loop_
_entity.id
_entity.type
_entity.pdbx_description
1 polymer ?
#
loop_
_entity_poly.entity_id
_entity_poly.type
_entity_poly.pdbx_seq_one_letter_code
_entity_poly.pdbx_strand_id
1 'polypeptide(L)' 'MPEPVKKSLPVIGIIFLLLAILKFVQGESWVVWLILAILFGAMRLFPSGKPAPSDPEHKA' A
#
# COMPACT_ATOMS: atom_id res chain seq x y z
N MET A 1 -2.61 3.70 27.54
CA MET A 1 -2.15 2.44 26.90
C MET A 1 -1.73 2.78 25.47
N PRO A 2 -0.56 2.34 24.97
CA PRO A 2 -0.16 2.68 23.61
C PRO A 2 -1.08 1.95 22.62
N GLU A 3 -1.72 2.71 21.73
CA GLU A 3 -2.59 2.14 20.72
C GLU A 3 -1.77 1.28 19.74
N PRO A 4 -2.23 0.06 19.40
CA PRO A 4 -1.55 -0.77 18.44
C PRO A 4 -1.66 -0.10 17.07
N VAL A 5 -0.57 0.52 16.61
CA VAL A 5 -0.40 0.99 15.24
C VAL A 5 -0.53 -0.24 14.35
N LYS A 6 -1.74 -0.51 13.87
CA LYS A 6 -2.01 -1.53 12.85
C LYS A 6 -1.43 -0.99 11.54
N LYS A 7 -0.11 -1.09 11.41
CA LYS A 7 0.61 -0.94 10.14
C LYS A 7 0.04 -2.00 9.21
N SER A 8 -0.94 -1.61 8.43
CA SER A 8 -1.42 -2.39 7.29
C SER A 8 -0.30 -2.38 6.26
N LEU A 9 0.69 -3.23 6.47
CA LEU A 9 1.74 -3.50 5.50
C LEU A 9 1.06 -3.82 4.17
N PRO A 10 1.58 -3.33 3.03
CA PRO A 10 0.99 -3.57 1.72
C PRO A 10 1.22 -5.03 1.29
N VAL A 11 0.54 -5.97 1.98
CA VAL A 11 0.69 -7.42 1.79
C VAL A 11 0.47 -7.81 0.34
N ILE A 12 -0.53 -7.21 -0.31
CA ILE A 12 -0.81 -7.43 -1.73
C ILE A 12 0.41 -7.06 -2.60
N GLY A 13 1.01 -5.89 -2.39
CA GLY A 13 2.17 -5.45 -3.16
C GLY A 13 3.38 -6.37 -2.97
N ILE A 14 3.60 -6.84 -1.75
CA ILE A 14 4.67 -7.80 -1.42
C ILE A 14 4.45 -9.15 -2.14
N ILE A 15 3.23 -9.66 -2.15
CA ILE A 15 2.89 -10.92 -2.85
C ILE A 15 3.15 -10.79 -4.35
N PHE A 16 2.71 -9.70 -4.98
CA PHE A 16 2.96 -9.46 -6.40
C PHE A 16 4.45 -9.29 -6.70
N LEU A 17 5.22 -8.67 -5.81
CA LEU A 17 6.66 -8.54 -5.95
C LEU A 17 7.37 -9.90 -5.88
N LEU A 18 6.98 -10.77 -4.94
CA LEU A 18 7.49 -12.14 -4.87
C LEU A 18 7.18 -12.93 -6.15
N LEU A 19 5.94 -12.84 -6.65
CA LEU A 19 5.55 -13.49 -7.90
C LEU A 19 6.35 -12.98 -9.10
N ALA A 20 6.62 -11.68 -9.16
CA ALA A 20 7.46 -11.10 -10.21
C ALA A 20 8.89 -11.68 -10.19
N ILE A 21 9.49 -11.82 -9.00
CA ILE A 21 10.82 -12.42 -8.85
C ILE A 21 10.79 -13.90 -9.26
N LEU A 22 9.80 -14.66 -8.81
CA LEU A 22 9.68 -16.07 -9.17
C LEU A 22 9.48 -16.25 -10.69
N LYS A 23 8.61 -15.43 -11.31
CA LYS A 23 8.38 -15.46 -12.76
C LYS A 23 9.59 -15.01 -13.56
N PHE A 24 10.40 -14.09 -13.01
CA PHE A 24 11.64 -13.65 -13.62
C PHE A 24 12.65 -14.80 -13.70
N VAL A 25 12.80 -15.56 -12.61
CA VAL A 25 13.67 -16.75 -12.57
C VAL A 25 13.15 -17.86 -13.49
N GLN A 26 11.82 -17.99 -13.63
CA GLN A 26 11.19 -18.92 -14.57
C GLN A 26 11.30 -18.49 -16.04
N GLY A 27 11.76 -17.28 -16.33
CA GLY A 27 11.86 -16.75 -17.71
C GLY A 27 10.51 -16.45 -18.37
N GLU A 28 9.42 -16.42 -17.60
CA GLU A 28 8.08 -16.13 -18.10
C GLU A 28 7.77 -14.62 -18.05
N SER A 29 6.51 -14.22 -18.27
CA SER A 29 6.04 -12.82 -18.32
C SER A 29 6.14 -12.07 -16.98
N TRP A 30 7.33 -11.96 -16.39
CA TRP A 30 7.63 -11.32 -15.11
C TRP A 30 7.31 -9.82 -15.08
N VAL A 31 7.40 -9.17 -16.25
CA VAL A 31 7.14 -7.73 -16.40
C VAL A 31 5.71 -7.37 -15.98
N VAL A 32 4.72 -8.20 -16.34
CA VAL A 32 3.31 -7.97 -15.96
C VAL A 32 3.15 -8.00 -14.44
N TRP A 33 3.76 -8.99 -13.80
CA TRP A 33 3.73 -9.15 -12.34
C TRP A 33 4.45 -8.01 -11.63
N LEU A 34 5.56 -7.52 -12.20
CA LEU A 34 6.31 -6.38 -11.67
C LEU A 34 5.50 -5.07 -11.76
N ILE A 35 4.86 -4.82 -12.89
CA ILE A 35 3.99 -3.65 -13.10
C ILE A 35 2.81 -3.69 -12.11
N LEU A 36 2.18 -4.85 -11.92
CA LEU A 36 1.13 -5.04 -10.92
C LEU A 36 1.65 -4.78 -9.50
N ALA A 37 2.83 -5.28 -9.15
CA ALA A 37 3.44 -5.04 -7.84
C ALA A 37 3.64 -3.54 -7.57
N ILE A 38 4.10 -2.79 -8.57
CA ILE A 38 4.29 -1.34 -8.46
C ILE A 38 2.95 -0.62 -8.38
N LEU A 39 1.99 -0.93 -9.25
CA LEU A 39 0.65 -0.32 -9.22
C LEU A 39 -0.03 -0.54 -7.87
N PHE A 40 -0.10 -1.78 -7.39
CA PHE A 40 -0.79 -2.10 -6.15
C PHE A 40 0.02 -1.73 -4.90
N GLY A 41 1.35 -1.73 -4.97
CA GLY A 41 2.23 -1.30 -3.89
C GLY A 41 2.24 0.22 -3.72
N ALA A 42 2.40 0.96 -4.82
CA ALA A 42 2.52 2.41 -4.81
C ALA A 42 1.16 3.11 -4.57
N MET A 43 0.05 2.60 -5.11
CA MET A 43 -1.26 3.24 -4.92
C MET A 43 -1.79 3.13 -3.47
N ARG A 44 -1.32 2.14 -2.69
CA ARG A 44 -1.80 1.93 -1.31
C ARG A 44 -1.02 2.74 -0.26
N LEU A 45 0.06 3.41 -0.68
CA LEU A 45 0.83 4.33 0.16
C LEU A 45 0.21 5.73 0.24
N PHE A 46 -0.91 6.02 -0.45
CA PHE A 46 -1.67 7.22 -0.15
C PHE A 46 -2.41 7.01 1.18
N PRO A 47 -1.96 7.62 2.29
CA PRO A 47 -2.86 7.77 3.42
C PRO A 47 -4.05 8.54 2.87
N SER A 48 -5.23 7.95 2.94
CA SER A 48 -6.45 8.75 2.94
C SER A 48 -6.33 9.65 4.17
N GLY A 49 -5.68 10.80 4.00
CA GLY A 49 -5.65 11.87 4.96
C GLY A 49 -7.10 12.22 5.16
N LYS A 50 -7.66 11.72 6.25
CA LYS A 50 -8.95 12.14 6.74
C LYS A 50 -8.78 13.66 6.90
N PRO A 51 -9.44 14.52 6.10
CA PRO A 51 -9.40 15.93 6.39
C PRO A 51 -10.00 16.06 7.78
N ALA A 52 -9.17 16.41 8.76
CA ALA A 52 -9.64 16.73 10.09
C ALA A 52 -10.66 17.86 9.90
N PRO A 53 -11.93 17.69 10.28
CA PRO A 53 -12.77 18.83 10.47
C PRO A 53 -12.14 19.60 11.62
N SER A 54 -11.44 20.67 11.28
CA SER A 54 -11.13 21.74 12.20
C SER A 54 -12.49 22.33 12.54
N ASP A 55 -13.11 21.82 13.60
CA ASP A 55 -14.27 22.43 14.22
C ASP A 55 -13.77 23.78 14.77
N PRO A 56 -14.10 24.90 14.11
CA PRO A 56 -13.69 26.19 14.59
C PRO A 56 -14.69 26.58 15.67
N GLU A 57 -14.19 26.68 16.90
CA GLU A 57 -14.61 27.76 17.78
C GLU A 57 -16.13 27.86 17.98
N HIS A 58 -16.72 26.94 18.74
CA HIS A 58 -18.01 27.26 19.35
C HIS A 58 -17.79 28.19 20.56
N LYS A 59 -17.67 29.47 20.21
CA LYS A 59 -17.99 30.64 21.04
C LYS A 59 -19.35 30.44 21.74
N ALA A 60 -19.39 30.61 23.07
CA ALA A 60 -20.41 31.34 23.85
C ALA A 60 -20.11 31.21 25.35
#